data_AF-A0A0W4ZFC4-F1
#
_entry.id   AF-A0A0W4ZFC4-F1
#
_cell.length_a   1.000
_cell.length_b   1.000
_cell.length_c   1.000
_cell.angle_alpha   90.00
_cell.angle_beta   90.00
_cell.angle_gamma   90.00
#
_symmetry.space_group_name_H-M   'P 1'
#
loop_
_entity.id
_entity.type
_entity.pdbx_description
1 polymer ?
#
loop_
_entity_poly.entity_id
_entity_poly.type
_entity_poly.pdbx_seq_one_letter_code
_entity_poly.pdbx_strand_id
1 'polypeptide(L)'
;MKSKSLPRLLAGFLKQFPSIKNDNSLNLNLPNPFKPIKNKLTGRWQNPIYSLRQQAVLIKQARIFGYEKLFPLNSPVIKQMRGILRWKGTKAQRMKQVKLSRIIKELEMQPRRIETWKAEKKKRSEKDIFL
;
A
#
# COMPACT_ATOMS: atom_id res chain seq x y z
N MET A 1 -21.26 40.71 -3.23
CA MET A 1 -20.78 39.38 -2.80
C MET A 1 -20.01 39.58 -1.50
N LYS A 2 -20.44 39.02 -0.37
CA LYS A 2 -19.70 39.18 0.90
C LYS A 2 -18.31 38.56 0.72
N SER A 3 -17.27 39.39 0.63
CA SER A 3 -15.89 38.94 0.63
C SER A 3 -15.66 38.19 1.94
N LYS A 4 -15.64 36.85 1.88
CA LYS A 4 -15.33 36.05 3.07
C LYS A 4 -13.90 36.44 3.48
N SER A 5 -13.75 37.07 4.64
CA SER A 5 -12.44 37.38 5.20
C SER A 5 -11.61 36.10 5.28
N LEU A 6 -10.31 36.18 4.96
CA LEU A 6 -9.45 35.00 5.04
C LEU A 6 -9.46 34.42 6.47
N PRO A 7 -9.53 33.08 6.63
CA PRO A 7 -9.40 32.45 7.93
C PRO A 7 -8.08 32.83 8.60
N ARG A 8 -8.09 33.08 9.91
CA ARG A 8 -6.92 33.51 10.70
C ARG A 8 -5.67 32.67 10.45
N LEU A 9 -5.84 31.35 10.33
CA LEU A 9 -4.76 30.40 10.14
C LEU A 9 -4.14 30.52 8.73
N LEU A 10 -4.98 30.59 7.69
CA LEU A 10 -4.55 30.85 6.32
C LEU A 10 -3.87 32.21 6.17
N ALA A 11 -4.46 33.26 6.75
CA ALA A 11 -3.90 34.61 6.72
C ALA A 11 -2.53 34.68 7.42
N GLY A 12 -2.39 34.05 8.59
CA GLY A 12 -1.12 33.97 9.32
C GLY A 12 -0.06 33.23 8.53
N PHE A 13 -0.42 32.12 7.88
CA PHE A 13 0.49 31.37 7.02
C PHE A 13 1.00 32.22 5.84
N LEU A 14 0.10 32.85 5.09
CA LEU A 14 0.47 33.68 3.93
C LEU A 14 1.32 34.89 4.34
N LYS A 15 1.08 35.45 5.53
CA LYS A 15 1.91 36.52 6.11
C LYS A 15 3.33 36.04 6.43
N GLN A 16 3.45 34.85 7.01
CA GLN A 16 4.74 34.30 7.43
C GLN A 16 5.55 33.70 6.27
N PHE A 17 4.88 33.17 5.25
CA PHE A 17 5.49 32.53 4.09
C PHE A 17 4.97 33.14 2.77
N PRO A 18 5.41 34.37 2.41
CA PRO A 18 4.89 35.11 1.26
C PRO A 18 5.45 34.65 -0.11
N SER A 19 6.60 33.95 -0.13
CA SER A 19 7.34 33.59 -1.35
C SER A 19 7.54 32.07 -1.45
N ILE A 20 6.44 31.33 -1.55
CA ILE A 20 6.47 29.92 -1.91
C ILE A 20 6.35 29.85 -3.43
N LYS A 21 7.47 29.64 -4.12
CA LYS A 21 7.46 29.27 -5.53
C LYS A 21 7.13 27.77 -5.65
N ASN A 22 6.51 27.38 -6.76
CA ASN A 22 5.92 26.05 -7.02
C ASN A 22 6.91 24.87 -6.91
N ASP A 23 8.20 25.12 -6.72
CA ASP A 23 9.27 24.12 -6.85
C ASP A 23 9.87 23.70 -5.50
N ASN A 24 9.07 23.37 -4.48
CA ASN A 24 9.55 22.94 -3.13
C ASN A 24 10.63 23.83 -2.48
N SER A 25 10.93 24.99 -3.06
CA SER A 25 11.99 25.92 -2.70
C SER A 25 11.28 27.20 -2.29
N LEU A 26 10.96 27.24 -1.01
CA LEU A 26 11.05 28.50 -0.30
C LEU A 26 12.43 29.11 -0.58
N ASN A 27 12.55 30.44 -0.60
CA ASN A 27 13.82 31.18 -0.73
C ASN A 27 14.98 30.33 -0.17
N LEU A 28 16.13 30.23 -0.85
CA LEU A 28 17.29 29.35 -0.54
C LEU A 28 17.66 29.20 0.96
N ASN A 29 17.20 30.12 1.82
CA ASN A 29 17.43 30.16 3.25
C ASN A 29 16.30 29.57 4.14
N LEU A 30 15.08 29.35 3.64
CA LEU A 30 13.96 28.83 4.45
C LEU A 30 13.57 27.39 4.03
N PRO A 31 13.50 26.44 4.98
CA PRO A 31 13.02 25.08 4.72
C PRO A 31 11.49 25.00 4.64
N ASN A 32 10.96 24.01 3.91
CA ASN A 32 9.51 23.77 3.77
C ASN A 32 8.84 23.55 5.15
N PRO A 33 7.84 24.38 5.54
CA PRO A 33 7.21 24.34 6.86
C PRO A 33 6.34 23.11 7.09
N PHE A 34 6.02 22.34 6.04
CA PHE A 34 5.21 21.13 6.10
C PHE A 34 6.04 19.85 6.20
N LYS A 35 7.34 19.92 5.91
CA LYS A 35 8.24 18.78 6.00
C LYS A 35 9.03 18.83 7.30
N PRO A 36 9.38 17.68 7.89
CA PRO A 36 10.31 17.63 9.00
C PRO A 36 11.68 18.13 8.56
N ILE A 37 12.37 18.83 9.45
CA ILE A 37 13.67 19.45 9.18
C ILE A 37 14.73 18.70 9.98
N LYS A 38 15.81 18.26 9.32
CA LYS A 38 16.95 17.65 10.02
C LYS A 38 17.87 18.76 10.54
N ASN A 39 18.11 18.78 11.85
CA ASN A 39 19.09 19.70 12.43
C ASN A 39 20.50 19.26 12.00
N LYS A 40 21.27 20.18 11.38
CA LYS A 40 22.61 19.89 10.84
C LYS A 40 23.63 19.53 11.92
N LEU A 41 23.53 20.12 13.11
CA LEU A 41 24.48 19.93 14.21
C LEU A 41 24.19 18.65 14.98
N THR A 42 22.93 18.45 15.38
CA THR A 42 22.52 17.32 16.24
C THR A 42 22.11 16.08 15.45
N GLY A 43 21.87 16.20 14.15
CA GLY A 43 21.36 15.13 13.29
C GLY A 43 19.91 14.71 13.57
N ARG A 44 19.26 15.27 14.60
CA ARG A 44 17.89 14.95 15.00
C ARG A 44 16.89 15.57 14.03
N TRP A 45 15.79 14.86 13.77
CA TRP A 45 14.66 15.39 13.01
C TRP A 45 13.75 16.21 13.91
N GLN A 46 13.51 17.46 13.52
CA GLN A 46 12.49 18.31 14.11
C GLN A 46 11.16 18.07 13.39
N ASN A 47 10.08 18.11 14.16
CA ASN A 47 8.72 18.08 13.64
C ASN A 47 8.50 19.26 12.68
N PRO A 48 7.59 19.12 11.70
CA PRO A 48 7.22 20.23 10.83
C PRO A 48 6.64 21.38 11.65
N ILE A 49 6.83 22.62 11.16
CA ILE A 49 6.34 23.85 11.81
C ILE A 49 4.82 23.80 11.97
N TYR A 50 4.12 23.30 10.94
CA TYR A 50 2.70 22.99 11.01
C TYR A 50 2.50 21.49 11.09
N SER A 51 1.69 21.03 12.05
CA SER A 51 1.33 19.60 12.16
C SER A 51 0.48 19.14 10.96
N LEU A 52 0.45 17.83 10.67
CA LEU A 52 -0.33 17.27 9.56
C LEU A 52 -1.81 17.70 9.57
N ARG A 53 -2.40 17.83 10.77
CA ARG A 53 -3.77 18.35 10.94
C ARG A 53 -3.88 19.80 10.46
N GLN A 54 -2.98 20.68 10.89
CA GLN A 54 -2.97 22.09 10.50
C GLN A 54 -2.69 22.25 9.00
N GLN A 55 -1.79 21.44 8.44
CA GLN A 55 -1.53 21.37 7.00
C GLN A 55 -2.81 21.04 6.23
N ALA A 56 -3.56 20.02 6.65
CA ALA A 56 -4.82 19.66 6.00
C ALA A 56 -5.87 20.78 6.09
N VAL A 57 -5.95 21.48 7.23
CA VAL A 57 -6.84 22.64 7.39
C VAL A 57 -6.42 23.78 6.45
N LEU A 58 -5.13 24.09 6.38
CA LEU A 58 -4.57 25.10 5.48
C LEU A 58 -4.88 24.80 4.01
N ILE A 59 -4.66 23.58 3.56
CA ILE A 59 -4.91 23.16 2.18
C ILE A 59 -6.40 23.24 1.86
N LYS A 60 -7.28 22.79 2.77
CA LYS A 60 -8.73 22.93 2.60
C LYS A 60 -9.15 24.39 2.48
N GLN A 61 -8.62 25.26 3.34
CA GLN A 61 -8.89 26.70 3.28
C GLN A 61 -8.34 27.31 1.98
N ALA A 62 -7.11 27.00 1.60
CA ALA A 62 -6.49 27.47 0.37
C ALA A 62 -7.28 27.07 -0.87
N ARG A 63 -7.82 25.85 -0.92
CA ARG A 63 -8.74 25.39 -1.99
C ARG A 63 -10.01 26.21 -2.07
N ILE A 64 -10.64 26.48 -0.92
CA ILE A 64 -11.88 27.28 -0.86
C ILE A 64 -11.65 28.73 -1.33
N PHE A 65 -10.49 29.30 -1.02
CA PHE A 65 -10.15 30.69 -1.32
C PHE A 65 -9.30 30.88 -2.59
N GLY A 66 -8.94 29.80 -3.30
CA GLY A 66 -8.16 29.86 -4.54
C GLY A 66 -6.65 30.07 -4.39
N TYR A 67 -6.10 29.94 -3.17
CA TYR A 67 -4.66 30.09 -2.89
C TYR A 67 -3.87 28.78 -2.99
N GLU A 68 -4.45 27.69 -3.53
CA GLU A 68 -3.81 26.36 -3.56
C GLU A 68 -2.43 26.36 -4.22
N LYS A 69 -2.23 27.16 -5.28
CA LYS A 69 -0.95 27.26 -6.00
C LYS A 69 0.20 27.83 -5.15
N LEU A 70 -0.11 28.59 -4.10
CA LEU A 70 0.91 29.21 -3.24
C LEU A 70 1.43 28.24 -2.16
N PHE A 71 0.95 27.01 -2.08
CA PHE A 71 1.32 26.09 -1.00
C PHE A 71 2.44 25.13 -1.43
N PRO A 72 3.44 24.84 -0.57
CA PRO A 72 4.60 24.01 -0.90
C PRO A 72 4.28 22.51 -0.78
N LEU A 73 3.08 22.10 -1.21
CA LEU A 73 2.66 20.72 -1.21
C LEU A 73 2.17 20.36 -2.61
N ASN A 74 2.84 19.37 -3.22
CA ASN A 74 2.34 18.76 -4.44
C ASN A 74 0.96 18.15 -4.14
N SER A 75 0.00 18.33 -5.06
CA SER A 75 -1.27 17.62 -4.99
C SER A 75 -0.99 16.13 -4.77
N PRO A 76 -1.60 15.48 -3.76
CA PRO A 76 -1.33 14.07 -3.50
C PRO A 76 -1.76 13.29 -4.73
N VAL A 77 -0.79 12.76 -5.49
CA VAL A 77 -1.09 11.76 -6.51
C VAL A 77 -1.73 10.60 -5.77
N ILE A 78 -3.04 10.43 -5.96
CA ILE A 78 -3.80 9.35 -5.34
C ILE A 78 -3.32 8.06 -5.98
N LYS A 79 -2.30 7.44 -5.39
CA LYS A 79 -1.82 6.13 -5.80
C LYS A 79 -2.88 5.12 -5.39
N GLN A 80 -3.44 4.42 -6.37
CA GLN A 80 -4.37 3.32 -6.10
C GLN A 80 -3.68 2.26 -5.23
N MET A 81 -4.43 1.67 -4.30
CA MET A 81 -3.89 0.59 -3.48
C MET A 81 -3.49 -0.58 -4.37
N ARG A 82 -2.31 -1.18 -4.12
CA ARG A 82 -1.82 -2.31 -4.91
C ARG A 82 -2.81 -3.47 -4.98
N GLY A 83 -3.63 -3.68 -3.94
CA GLY A 83 -4.66 -4.72 -3.94
C GLY A 83 -5.78 -4.50 -4.97
N ILE A 84 -6.08 -3.25 -5.31
CA ILE A 84 -7.04 -2.89 -6.36
C ILE A 84 -6.43 -3.18 -7.73
N LEU A 85 -5.16 -2.78 -7.93
CA LEU A 85 -4.46 -2.99 -9.21
C LEU A 85 -4.05 -4.46 -9.43
N ARG A 86 -3.66 -5.15 -8.36
CA ARG A 86 -3.08 -6.50 -8.37
C ARG A 86 -3.62 -7.29 -7.19
N TRP A 87 -4.83 -7.82 -7.35
CA TRP A 87 -5.42 -8.72 -6.38
C TRP A 87 -4.67 -10.07 -6.37
N LYS A 88 -4.22 -10.49 -5.18
CA LYS A 88 -3.43 -11.72 -4.98
C LYS A 88 -4.25 -13.02 -5.12
N GLY A 89 -5.57 -12.94 -4.93
CA GLY A 89 -6.44 -14.12 -4.80
C GLY A 89 -6.22 -14.90 -3.50
N THR A 90 -7.08 -15.89 -3.26
CA THR A 90 -7.01 -16.76 -2.08
C THR A 90 -5.97 -17.88 -2.26
N LYS A 91 -5.52 -18.49 -1.16
CA LYS A 91 -4.57 -19.63 -1.22
C LYS A 91 -5.14 -20.82 -2.00
N ALA A 92 -6.43 -21.12 -1.83
CA ALA A 92 -7.09 -22.22 -2.53
C ALA A 92 -7.09 -22.02 -4.06
N GLN A 93 -7.38 -20.80 -4.53
CA GLN A 93 -7.33 -20.46 -5.95
C GLN A 93 -5.92 -20.64 -6.51
N ARG A 94 -4.89 -20.15 -5.80
CA ARG A 94 -3.49 -20.27 -6.23
C ARG A 94 -3.01 -21.72 -6.30
N MET A 95 -3.47 -22.58 -5.38
CA MET A 95 -3.06 -23.99 -5.32
C MET A 95 -3.93 -24.92 -6.19
N LYS A 96 -4.98 -24.42 -6.84
CA LYS A 96 -5.95 -25.25 -7.57
C LYS A 96 -5.30 -26.13 -8.64
N GLN A 97 -4.43 -25.55 -9.46
CA GLN A 97 -3.74 -26.29 -10.54
C GLN A 97 -2.82 -27.38 -10.00
N VAL A 98 -2.04 -27.08 -8.95
CA VAL A 98 -1.15 -28.05 -8.29
C VAL A 98 -1.96 -29.19 -7.66
N LYS A 99 -3.11 -28.88 -7.06
CA LYS A 99 -4.00 -29.90 -6.51
C LYS A 99 -4.59 -30.79 -7.62
N LEU A 100 -5.00 -30.21 -8.74
CA LEU A 100 -5.54 -30.95 -9.88
C LEU A 100 -4.51 -31.87 -10.53
N SER A 101 -3.29 -31.40 -10.76
CA SER A 101 -2.23 -32.24 -11.35
C SER A 101 -1.88 -33.43 -10.46
N ARG A 102 -1.87 -33.24 -9.14
CA ARG A 102 -1.71 -34.33 -8.17
C ARG A 102 -2.82 -35.36 -8.28
N ILE A 103 -4.07 -34.91 -8.39
CA ILE A 103 -5.24 -35.80 -8.55
C ILE A 103 -5.13 -36.59 -9.84
N ILE A 104 -4.83 -35.95 -10.97
CA ILE A 104 -4.71 -36.60 -12.28
C ILE A 104 -3.63 -37.70 -12.23
N LYS A 105 -2.44 -37.38 -11.71
CA LYS A 105 -1.34 -38.34 -11.57
C LYS A 105 -1.71 -39.55 -10.71
N GLU A 106 -2.45 -39.32 -9.64
CA GLU A 106 -2.92 -40.41 -8.76
C GLU A 106 -3.96 -41.30 -9.46
N LEU A 107 -4.85 -40.73 -10.26
CA LEU A 107 -5.82 -41.47 -11.06
C LEU A 107 -5.14 -42.34 -12.14
N GLU A 108 -4.13 -41.79 -12.83
CA GLU A 108 -3.35 -42.54 -13.83
C GLU A 108 -2.63 -43.76 -13.23
N MET A 109 -2.12 -43.64 -12.00
CA MET A 109 -1.42 -44.71 -11.30
C MET A 109 -2.37 -45.69 -10.59
N GLN A 110 -3.64 -45.33 -10.43
CA GLN A 110 -4.66 -46.12 -9.72
C GLN A 110 -4.85 -47.55 -10.27
N PRO A 111 -5.01 -47.80 -11.59
CA PRO A 111 -5.22 -49.17 -12.09
C PRO A 111 -4.05 -50.10 -11.72
N ARG A 112 -2.81 -49.63 -11.89
CA ARG A 112 -1.61 -50.39 -11.50
C ARG A 112 -1.61 -50.73 -10.01
N ARG A 113 -1.94 -49.76 -9.14
CA ARG A 113 -2.02 -49.99 -7.69
C ARG A 113 -3.08 -51.02 -7.32
N ILE A 114 -4.21 -51.02 -8.02
CA ILE A 114 -5.29 -52.00 -7.84
C ILE A 114 -4.80 -53.40 -8.25
N GLU A 115 -4.12 -53.52 -9.39
CA GLU A 115 -3.57 -54.79 -9.87
C GLU A 115 -2.55 -55.38 -8.89
N THR A 116 -1.59 -54.57 -8.43
CA THR A 116 -0.58 -55.02 -7.46
C THR A 116 -1.22 -55.47 -6.15
N TRP A 117 -2.18 -54.70 -5.63
CA TRP A 117 -2.90 -55.05 -4.40
C TRP A 117 -3.71 -56.34 -4.55
N LYS A 118 -4.43 -56.52 -5.67
CA LYS A 118 -5.18 -57.76 -5.95
C LYS A 118 -4.25 -58.97 -6.06
N ALA A 119 -3.11 -58.81 -6.72
CA ALA A 119 -2.11 -59.87 -6.85
C ALA A 119 -1.52 -60.28 -5.50
N GLU A 120 -1.17 -59.31 -4.64
CA GLU A 120 -0.72 -59.58 -3.27
C GLU A 120 -1.80 -60.28 -2.43
N LYS A 121 -3.05 -59.83 -2.53
CA LYS A 121 -4.17 -60.45 -1.83
C LYS A 121 -4.35 -61.91 -2.24
N LYS A 122 -4.28 -62.21 -3.55
CA LYS A 122 -4.36 -63.57 -4.09
C LYS A 122 -3.23 -64.46 -3.56
N LYS A 123 -1.99 -63.95 -3.56
CA LYS A 123 -0.82 -64.66 -3.00
C LYS A 123 -0.99 -64.98 -1.51
N ARG A 124 -1.60 -64.08 -0.73
CA ARG A 124 -1.89 -64.33 0.69
C ARG A 124 -2.92 -65.44 0.86
N SER A 125 -4.05 -65.37 0.15
CA SER A 125 -5.07 -66.43 0.24
C SER A 125 -4.55 -67.80 -0.18
N GLU A 126 -3.67 -67.87 -1.18
CA GLU A 126 -3.04 -69.14 -1.58
C GLU A 126 -2.15 -69.70 -0.47
N LYS A 127 -1.38 -68.87 0.24
CA LYS A 127 -0.55 -69.33 1.38
C LYS A 127 -1.38 -69.86 2.54
N ASP A 128 -2.54 -69.27 2.80
CA ASP A 128 -3.43 -69.67 3.88
C ASP A 128 -4.17 -71.00 3.59
N ILE A 129 -4.20 -71.47 2.33
CA ILE A 129 -4.82 -72.74 1.92
C ILE A 129 -3.87 -73.94 2.12
N PHE A 130 -2.56 -73.70 2.16
CA PHE A 130 -1.52 -74.74 2.28
C PHE A 130 -0.93 -74.89 3.70
N LEU A 131 -1.62 -74.34 4.72
CA LEU A 131 -1.37 -74.52 6.15
C LEU A 131 -2.58 -75.19 6.81
#